data_AF-A0A1J3HD59-F1
#
_entry.id   AF-A0A1J3HD59-F1
#
_cell.length_a   1.000
_cell.length_b   1.000
_cell.length_c   1.000
_cell.angle_alpha   90.00
_cell.angle_beta   90.00
_cell.angle_gamma   90.00
#
_symmetry.space_group_name_H-M   'P 1'
#
loop_
_entity.id
_entity.type
_entity.pdbx_description
1 polymer ?
#
loop_
_entity_poly.entity_id
_entity_poly.type
_entity_poly.pdbx_seq_one_letter_code
_entity_poly.pdbx_strand_id
1 'polypeptide(L)'
;MLSVIRVHLPSEIPIVGCELTPYVLVRRPDKTASPDDVPESAPLEGYFLRYKWYRVQSDKKVTICSVHPTKQATLQCVFCSKRRALVPKSYHCSPKCFTDAWQHHRTLHERAAAENGNDDDEVVRFNSGVLAGSLSNLNLPNNGPTPFYPSNITQKNGGETLVEVGVCKKYTPTADDIGYVLKFECGVANAETKQSLGHPSTILTSRVIPAPSPSPRRLIPVNGADVMGHLDQDGRIQSAGSFTVLSYNILSDTSASSDLYSYCPPWALSWPYRRQNLLREIVGYRADIVCLQEVQSDHFHEIFAPELDKHGYQALYKRKTNEVLSGNTSAIDGCATFFRRDRFTHVKKYDVEFNKAAQSLTEAIIPPAQKRTALNRLVKDNIALIVVLEAKFGNQPADPSAKRQLICVANTHVNVQQDLKDVKLWQVHTLLKGLEKIAASADIPMLVCGDFNTLPGSAAHSLLVMGKLDPSHPDLMVDPLGILRPYTKLTHQLPLVSAYSAFVRPGIGLGLEQHRRRVDLNTNEPLFTNCTRDFIGTHDYIFYTADTLTVESLLELLDEDGLRKDTALPSPEWSSNHIALLAEFRCMPRPRR
;
A
#
# COMPACT_ATOMS: atom_id res chain seq x y z
N MET A 1 -23.03 25.33 -30.54
CA MET A 1 -23.73 25.23 -29.25
C MET A 1 -23.12 24.10 -28.44
N LEU A 2 -22.88 24.32 -27.15
CA LEU A 2 -22.36 23.31 -26.23
C LEU A 2 -23.32 22.11 -26.14
N SER A 3 -22.81 20.88 -26.29
CA SER A 3 -23.60 19.67 -26.08
C SER A 3 -22.77 18.53 -25.51
N VAL A 4 -23.42 17.61 -24.78
CA VAL A 4 -22.76 16.40 -24.27
C VAL A 4 -22.78 15.33 -25.37
N ILE A 5 -21.61 14.76 -25.70
CA ILE A 5 -21.46 13.71 -26.70
C ILE A 5 -21.57 12.33 -26.05
N ARG A 6 -20.84 12.13 -24.95
CA ARG A 6 -20.74 10.83 -24.27
C ARG A 6 -20.44 11.03 -22.80
N VAL A 7 -21.05 10.18 -21.97
CA VAL A 7 -20.69 9.98 -20.57
C VAL A 7 -20.34 8.51 -20.34
N HIS A 8 -19.31 8.24 -19.55
CA HIS A 8 -19.06 6.88 -19.04
C HIS A 8 -18.32 6.93 -17.71
N LEU A 9 -18.36 5.81 -16.97
CA LEU A 9 -17.62 5.64 -15.73
C LEU A 9 -16.39 4.75 -15.98
N PRO A 10 -15.24 5.02 -15.33
CA PRO A 10 -14.08 4.12 -15.38
C PRO A 10 -14.33 2.76 -14.72
N SER A 11 -15.14 2.74 -13.66
CA SER A 11 -15.63 1.53 -13.00
C SER A 11 -17.15 1.62 -12.85
N GLU A 12 -17.85 0.56 -13.23
CA GLU A 12 -19.29 0.45 -13.02
C GLU A 12 -19.65 0.07 -11.59
N ILE A 13 -18.71 -0.43 -10.78
CA ILE A 13 -18.96 -0.86 -9.40
C ILE A 13 -18.49 0.24 -8.43
N PRO A 14 -19.42 0.96 -7.78
CA PRO A 14 -19.09 1.99 -6.83
C PRO A 14 -18.79 1.40 -5.44
N ILE A 15 -17.70 1.88 -4.83
CA ILE A 15 -17.26 1.44 -3.50
C ILE A 15 -17.43 2.59 -2.52
N VAL A 16 -17.93 2.30 -1.32
CA VAL A 16 -18.00 3.32 -0.25
C VAL A 16 -16.62 3.94 0.01
N GLY A 17 -16.57 5.27 0.04
CA GLY A 17 -15.35 6.04 0.26
C GLY A 17 -14.43 6.15 -0.97
N CYS A 18 -14.77 5.54 -2.11
CA CYS A 18 -14.00 5.66 -3.34
C CYS A 18 -14.67 6.65 -4.31
N GLU A 19 -14.01 7.76 -4.60
CA GLU A 19 -14.52 8.81 -5.49
C GLU A 19 -14.79 8.28 -6.90
N LEU A 20 -16.02 8.50 -7.39
CA LEU A 20 -16.44 8.28 -8.76
C LEU A 20 -16.16 9.55 -9.56
N THR A 21 -15.39 9.42 -10.64
CA THR A 21 -15.11 10.51 -11.58
C THR A 21 -15.61 10.14 -12.98
N PRO A 22 -16.83 10.56 -13.36
CA PRO A 22 -17.34 10.35 -14.71
C PRO A 22 -16.48 11.04 -15.76
N TYR A 23 -16.19 10.33 -16.84
CA TYR A 23 -15.67 10.91 -18.06
C TYR A 23 -16.83 11.53 -18.85
N VAL A 24 -16.68 12.80 -19.22
CA VAL A 24 -17.69 13.55 -19.98
C VAL A 24 -16.99 14.14 -21.19
N LEU A 25 -17.42 13.73 -22.38
CA LEU A 25 -16.96 14.30 -23.64
C LEU A 25 -18.02 15.28 -24.14
N VAL A 26 -17.61 16.52 -24.38
CA VAL A 26 -18.50 17.58 -24.87
C VAL A 26 -18.11 18.06 -26.26
N ARG A 27 -19.11 18.52 -27.02
CA ARG A 27 -18.93 19.28 -28.26
C ARG A 27 -18.98 20.76 -27.92
N ARG A 28 -17.89 21.46 -28.20
CA ARG A 28 -17.78 22.92 -28.03
C ARG A 28 -18.48 23.66 -29.18
N PRO A 29 -18.75 24.97 -29.02
CA PRO A 29 -19.38 25.79 -30.06
C PRO A 29 -18.63 25.79 -31.40
N ASP A 30 -17.31 25.72 -31.37
CA ASP A 30 -16.40 25.57 -32.52
C ASP A 30 -16.44 24.18 -33.19
N LYS A 31 -17.35 23.30 -32.73
CA LYS A 31 -17.53 21.90 -33.16
C LYS A 31 -16.41 20.95 -32.76
N THR A 32 -15.41 21.39 -31.99
CA THR A 32 -14.38 20.50 -31.45
C THR A 32 -14.94 19.64 -30.32
N ALA A 33 -14.38 18.44 -30.14
CA ALA A 33 -14.70 17.57 -29.01
C ALA A 33 -13.62 17.73 -27.94
N SER A 34 -14.01 17.91 -26.69
CA SER A 34 -13.07 18.04 -25.57
C SER A 34 -13.59 17.35 -24.31
N PRO A 35 -12.70 16.75 -23.48
CA PRO A 35 -13.05 16.22 -22.16
C PRO A 35 -13.06 17.29 -21.05
N ASP A 36 -12.65 18.53 -21.37
CA ASP A 36 -12.54 19.60 -20.38
C ASP A 36 -13.91 19.96 -19.81
N ASP A 37 -13.93 20.27 -18.52
CA ASP A 37 -15.13 20.74 -17.84
C ASP A 37 -15.51 22.16 -18.29
N VAL A 38 -16.80 22.49 -18.20
CA VAL A 38 -17.35 23.82 -18.46
C VAL A 38 -18.18 24.21 -17.23
N PRO A 39 -17.55 24.76 -16.18
CA PRO A 39 -18.23 25.05 -14.93
C PRO A 39 -19.09 26.30 -15.05
N GLU A 40 -20.05 26.45 -14.13
CA GLU A 40 -20.92 27.63 -14.04
C GLU A 40 -20.15 28.94 -13.84
N SER A 41 -18.98 28.89 -13.20
CA SER A 41 -18.10 30.03 -12.99
C SER A 41 -17.36 30.49 -14.25
N ALA A 42 -17.34 29.68 -15.31
CA ALA A 42 -16.69 29.98 -16.58
C ALA A 42 -17.52 29.41 -17.75
N PRO A 43 -18.72 29.96 -18.00
CA PRO A 43 -19.61 29.44 -19.04
C PRO A 43 -19.06 29.72 -20.44
N LEU A 44 -19.26 28.76 -21.36
CA LEU A 44 -18.94 28.91 -22.78
C LEU A 44 -20.17 29.40 -23.53
N GLU A 45 -20.09 30.60 -24.12
CA GLU A 45 -21.20 31.26 -24.83
C GLU A 45 -22.49 31.32 -23.99
N GLY A 46 -22.36 31.54 -22.68
CA GLY A 46 -23.50 31.59 -21.75
C GLY A 46 -24.05 30.22 -21.35
N TYR A 47 -23.36 29.12 -21.66
CA TYR A 47 -23.76 27.75 -21.29
C TYR A 47 -22.71 27.05 -20.44
N PHE A 48 -23.17 26.19 -19.52
CA PHE A 48 -22.31 25.40 -18.65
C PHE A 48 -22.85 23.98 -18.45
N LEU A 49 -22.01 23.10 -17.92
CA LEU A 49 -22.38 21.72 -17.59
C LEU A 49 -22.95 21.65 -16.17
N ARG A 50 -24.13 21.05 -16.05
CA ARG A 50 -24.81 20.78 -14.79
C ARG A 50 -24.76 19.29 -14.50
N TYR A 51 -24.33 18.96 -13.29
CA TYR A 51 -24.17 17.59 -12.82
C TYR A 51 -25.17 17.28 -11.72
N LYS A 52 -25.69 16.05 -11.72
CA LYS A 52 -26.49 15.53 -10.63
C LYS A 52 -26.22 14.05 -10.41
N TRP A 53 -26.24 13.66 -9.14
CA TRP A 53 -26.17 12.28 -8.69
C TRP A 53 -27.44 11.95 -7.93
N TYR A 54 -28.01 10.78 -8.22
CA TYR A 54 -29.17 10.28 -7.52
C TYR A 54 -28.94 8.87 -7.02
N ARG A 55 -29.50 8.58 -5.85
CA ARG A 55 -29.71 7.23 -5.36
C ARG A 55 -31.06 6.72 -5.88
N VAL A 56 -31.04 5.61 -6.60
CA VAL A 56 -32.24 4.96 -7.14
C VAL A 56 -32.84 4.07 -6.07
N GLN A 57 -33.98 4.47 -5.49
CA GLN A 57 -34.74 3.66 -4.56
C GLN A 57 -35.83 2.90 -5.32
N SER A 58 -35.78 1.58 -5.30
CA SER A 58 -36.87 0.72 -5.78
C SER A 58 -37.81 0.40 -4.62
N ASP A 59 -39.13 0.41 -4.87
CA ASP A 59 -40.12 -0.07 -3.89
C ASP A 59 -39.94 -1.57 -3.56
N LYS A 60 -39.17 -2.31 -4.36
CA LYS A 60 -38.77 -3.70 -4.09
C LYS A 60 -37.41 -3.71 -3.39
N LYS A 61 -37.38 -4.03 -2.09
CA LYS A 61 -36.14 -4.36 -1.38
C LYS A 61 -35.50 -5.59 -2.02
N VAL A 62 -34.53 -5.39 -2.91
CA VAL A 62 -33.75 -6.47 -3.50
C VAL A 62 -32.63 -6.84 -2.53
N THR A 63 -32.78 -7.97 -1.84
CA THR A 63 -31.67 -8.58 -1.09
C THR A 63 -30.58 -9.02 -2.04
N ILE A 64 -29.33 -8.65 -1.76
CA ILE A 64 -28.18 -8.91 -2.62
C ILE A 64 -27.33 -10.04 -2.09
N CYS A 65 -26.63 -10.72 -3.00
CA CYS A 65 -25.72 -11.79 -2.63
C CYS A 65 -24.49 -11.23 -1.91
N SER A 66 -24.14 -11.84 -0.78
CA SER A 66 -22.98 -11.48 0.05
C SER A 66 -21.64 -11.74 -0.65
N VAL A 67 -21.60 -12.71 -1.57
CA VAL A 67 -20.41 -13.11 -2.33
C VAL A 67 -20.33 -12.39 -3.69
N HIS A 68 -21.49 -12.14 -4.29
CA HIS A 68 -21.62 -11.48 -5.59
C HIS A 68 -22.52 -10.25 -5.45
N PRO A 69 -22.00 -9.11 -4.95
CA PRO A 69 -22.81 -7.94 -4.62
C PRO A 69 -23.58 -7.33 -5.81
N THR A 70 -23.19 -7.67 -7.03
CA THR A 70 -23.85 -7.29 -8.28
C THR A 70 -25.06 -8.15 -8.63
N LYS A 71 -25.25 -9.29 -7.94
CA LYS A 71 -26.34 -10.24 -8.19
C LYS A 71 -27.38 -10.20 -7.07
N GLN A 72 -28.65 -10.27 -7.46
CA GLN A 72 -29.76 -10.48 -6.53
C GLN A 72 -29.58 -11.83 -5.81
N ALA A 73 -29.78 -11.82 -4.50
CA ALA A 73 -29.86 -13.04 -3.73
C ALA A 73 -31.14 -13.79 -4.05
N THR A 74 -30.99 -15.07 -4.32
CA THR A 74 -32.08 -16.02 -4.53
C THR A 74 -32.14 -17.06 -3.40
N LEU A 75 -31.11 -17.10 -2.55
CA LEU A 75 -30.93 -18.06 -1.48
C LEU A 75 -30.46 -17.34 -0.22
N GLN A 76 -30.89 -17.84 0.94
CA GLN A 76 -30.46 -17.33 2.24
C GLN A 76 -30.13 -18.49 3.18
N CYS A 77 -28.98 -18.44 3.85
CA CYS A 77 -28.61 -19.38 4.90
C CYS A 77 -29.48 -19.15 6.14
N VAL A 78 -30.23 -20.18 6.53
CA VAL A 78 -31.15 -20.14 7.68
C VAL A 78 -30.44 -19.96 9.01
N PHE A 79 -29.22 -20.48 9.15
CA PHE A 79 -28.45 -20.33 10.40
C PHE A 79 -28.00 -18.87 10.57
N CYS A 80 -27.38 -18.30 9.54
CA CYS A 80 -26.92 -16.91 9.57
C CYS A 80 -28.08 -15.90 9.62
N SER A 81 -29.24 -16.19 9.00
CA SER A 81 -30.38 -15.28 9.00
C SER A 81 -31.00 -15.08 10.39
N LYS A 82 -30.83 -16.03 11.30
CA LYS A 82 -31.31 -15.95 12.68
C LYS A 82 -30.41 -15.12 13.60
N ARG A 83 -29.21 -14.72 13.14
CA ARG A 83 -28.22 -13.98 13.94
C ARG A 83 -28.00 -12.59 13.33
N ARG A 84 -28.44 -11.52 14.03
CA ARG A 84 -28.42 -10.13 13.52
C ARG A 84 -27.10 -9.72 12.87
N ALA A 85 -25.96 -10.03 13.49
CA ALA A 85 -24.63 -9.68 12.98
C ALA A 85 -24.26 -10.39 11.66
N LEU A 86 -24.89 -11.55 11.36
CA LEU A 86 -24.59 -12.37 10.20
C LEU A 86 -25.62 -12.25 9.07
N VAL A 87 -26.74 -11.56 9.30
CA VAL A 87 -27.78 -11.35 8.28
C VAL A 87 -27.21 -10.81 6.96
N PRO A 88 -26.31 -9.80 6.93
CA PRO A 88 -25.74 -9.31 5.67
C PRO A 88 -24.92 -10.37 4.92
N LYS A 89 -24.33 -11.32 5.64
CA LYS A 89 -23.52 -12.42 5.09
C LYS A 89 -24.35 -13.66 4.74
N SER A 90 -25.64 -13.67 5.04
CA SER A 90 -26.52 -14.85 4.88
C SER A 90 -27.03 -15.07 3.46
N TYR A 91 -26.90 -14.08 2.57
CA TYR A 91 -27.56 -14.08 1.26
C TYR A 91 -26.65 -14.55 0.13
N HIS A 92 -27.17 -15.36 -0.80
CA HIS A 92 -26.42 -15.93 -1.94
C HIS A 92 -27.25 -15.87 -3.24
N CYS A 93 -26.60 -15.64 -4.38
CA CYS A 93 -27.29 -15.47 -5.67
C CYS A 93 -27.66 -16.79 -6.37
N SER A 94 -27.09 -17.92 -5.92
CA SER A 94 -27.39 -19.25 -6.45
C SER A 94 -26.92 -20.34 -5.49
N PRO A 95 -27.41 -21.58 -5.60
CA PRO A 95 -26.87 -22.73 -4.86
C PRO A 95 -25.37 -22.92 -5.09
N LYS A 96 -24.90 -22.78 -6.34
CA LYS A 96 -23.48 -22.85 -6.66
C LYS A 96 -22.67 -21.80 -5.90
N CYS A 97 -23.11 -20.54 -5.89
CA CYS A 97 -22.48 -19.47 -5.11
C CYS A 97 -22.42 -19.79 -3.60
N PHE A 98 -23.46 -20.42 -3.05
CA PHE A 98 -23.47 -20.85 -1.65
C PHE A 98 -22.48 -21.98 -1.39
N THR A 99 -22.46 -23.00 -2.26
CA THR A 99 -21.54 -24.14 -2.17
C THR A 99 -20.08 -23.70 -2.31
N ASP A 100 -19.78 -22.85 -3.30
CA ASP A 100 -18.43 -22.33 -3.54
C ASP A 100 -17.93 -21.52 -2.32
N ALA A 101 -18.81 -20.73 -1.69
CA ALA A 101 -18.49 -19.95 -0.50
C ALA A 101 -18.61 -20.72 0.83
N TRP A 102 -19.00 -22.01 0.81
CA TRP A 102 -19.40 -22.75 2.02
C TRP A 102 -18.28 -22.83 3.05
N GLN A 103 -17.02 -22.97 2.62
CA GLN A 103 -15.90 -23.05 3.55
C GLN A 103 -15.71 -21.76 4.37
N HIS A 104 -15.91 -20.58 3.77
CA HIS A 104 -15.91 -19.30 4.51
C HIS A 104 -17.20 -19.14 5.33
N HIS A 105 -18.33 -19.56 4.77
CA HIS A 105 -19.60 -19.47 5.47
C HIS A 105 -19.64 -20.37 6.72
N ARG A 106 -18.96 -21.52 6.68
CA ARG A 106 -18.82 -22.45 7.80
C ARG A 106 -17.99 -21.87 8.94
N THR A 107 -16.92 -21.11 8.67
CA THR A 107 -16.14 -20.47 9.75
C THR A 107 -16.95 -19.38 10.47
N LEU A 108 -17.87 -18.70 9.77
CA LEU A 108 -18.83 -17.80 10.42
C LEU A 108 -19.77 -18.57 11.36
N HIS A 109 -20.19 -19.78 10.98
CA HIS A 109 -20.99 -20.65 11.85
C HIS A 109 -20.20 -21.10 13.06
N GLU A 110 -18.95 -21.56 12.87
CA GLU A 110 -18.07 -22.03 13.93
C GLU A 110 -17.79 -20.93 14.97
N ARG A 111 -17.47 -19.71 14.52
CA ARG A 111 -17.26 -18.55 15.40
C ARG A 111 -18.53 -18.19 16.17
N ALA A 112 -19.66 -18.13 15.49
CA ALA A 112 -20.93 -17.80 16.11
C ALA A 112 -21.41 -18.91 17.08
N ALA A 113 -21.06 -20.16 16.82
CA ALA A 113 -21.33 -21.27 17.73
C ALA A 113 -20.44 -21.21 18.99
N ALA A 114 -19.20 -20.75 18.87
CA ALA A 114 -18.29 -20.56 20.01
C ALA A 114 -18.74 -19.42 20.94
N GLU A 115 -19.43 -18.41 20.42
CA GLU A 115 -20.00 -17.31 21.22
C GLU A 115 -21.26 -17.73 22.02
N ASN A 116 -21.95 -18.81 21.65
CA ASN A 116 -23.13 -19.32 22.36
C ASN A 116 -22.80 -20.17 23.61
N GLY A 117 -21.54 -20.18 24.06
CA GLY A 117 -21.09 -20.94 25.23
C GLY A 117 -21.24 -20.21 26.57
N ASN A 118 -21.62 -18.93 26.58
CA ASN A 118 -21.83 -18.12 27.78
C ASN A 118 -23.04 -17.20 27.57
N ASP A 119 -24.25 -17.74 27.75
CA ASP A 119 -25.44 -16.92 27.98
C ASP A 119 -25.85 -17.14 29.44
N ASP A 120 -25.31 -16.32 30.34
CA ASP A 120 -26.02 -15.87 31.53
C ASP A 120 -26.09 -14.33 31.46
N ASP A 121 -27.30 -13.82 31.65
CA ASP A 121 -27.70 -12.41 31.50
C ASP A 121 -26.74 -11.42 32.17
N GLU A 122 -25.97 -10.67 31.37
CA GLU A 122 -25.63 -9.29 31.70
C GLU A 122 -26.17 -8.36 30.60
N VAL A 123 -27.20 -7.62 30.96
CA VAL A 123 -27.72 -6.47 30.22
C VAL A 123 -26.63 -5.38 30.19
N VAL A 124 -25.69 -5.50 29.25
CA VAL A 124 -24.80 -4.40 28.88
C VAL A 124 -25.44 -3.68 27.70
N ARG A 125 -26.01 -2.51 28.00
CA ARG A 125 -26.31 -1.49 26.99
C ARG A 125 -25.05 -1.26 26.16
N PHE A 126 -25.03 -1.75 24.92
CA PHE A 126 -24.17 -1.19 23.89
C PHE A 126 -24.71 0.21 23.55
N ASN A 127 -24.28 1.19 24.34
CA ASN A 127 -24.09 2.53 23.83
C ASN A 127 -23.17 2.39 22.62
N SER A 128 -23.68 2.75 21.44
CA SER A 128 -22.85 3.14 20.30
C SER A 128 -22.15 4.44 20.66
N GLY A 129 -21.18 4.33 21.57
CA GLY A 129 -20.21 5.34 21.91
C GLY A 129 -19.13 5.31 20.84
N VAL A 130 -19.36 6.05 19.77
CA VAL A 130 -18.28 6.69 19.03
C VAL A 130 -17.49 7.49 20.06
N LEU A 131 -16.36 6.98 20.54
CA LEU A 131 -15.41 7.78 21.30
C LEU A 131 -14.75 8.73 20.30
N ALA A 132 -15.43 9.84 20.07
CA ALA A 132 -14.80 11.14 19.98
C ALA A 132 -13.95 11.31 21.26
N GLY A 133 -12.64 11.27 21.10
CA GLY A 133 -11.75 11.79 22.13
C GLY A 133 -12.03 13.28 22.31
N SER A 134 -12.51 13.67 23.49
CA SER A 134 -12.53 15.06 23.91
C SER A 134 -11.09 15.58 24.01
N LEU A 135 -10.69 16.38 23.02
CA LEU A 135 -9.68 17.41 23.22
C LEU A 135 -10.35 18.53 24.02
N SER A 136 -9.94 18.65 25.28
CA SER A 136 -10.28 19.80 26.11
C SER A 136 -9.61 21.07 25.54
N ASN A 137 -10.46 22.04 25.20
CA ASN A 137 -10.25 23.48 25.20
C ASN A 137 -8.90 24.02 24.68
N LEU A 138 -8.88 24.37 23.40
CA LEU A 138 -8.20 25.59 22.94
C LEU A 138 -9.24 26.46 22.24
N ASN A 139 -9.61 27.56 22.89
CA ASN A 139 -10.44 28.63 22.35
C ASN A 139 -9.74 29.29 21.16
N LEU A 140 -10.30 29.17 19.96
CA LEU A 140 -10.21 30.15 18.87
C LEU A 140 -11.47 30.06 17.99
N PRO A 141 -12.02 31.18 17.50
CA PRO A 141 -13.43 31.29 17.13
C PRO A 141 -13.69 30.81 15.70
N ASN A 142 -14.63 29.88 15.53
CA ASN A 142 -15.07 29.40 14.22
C ASN A 142 -16.49 29.93 13.93
N ASN A 143 -16.56 31.02 13.15
CA ASN A 143 -17.79 31.44 12.47
C ASN A 143 -17.76 30.86 11.05
N GLY A 144 -18.55 29.81 10.79
CA GLY A 144 -18.78 29.27 9.45
C GLY A 144 -19.80 28.13 9.47
N PRO A 145 -20.91 28.18 8.71
CA PRO A 145 -21.99 27.19 8.83
C PRO A 145 -21.73 25.94 7.97
N THR A 146 -21.91 24.76 8.58
CA THR A 146 -22.07 23.48 7.88
C THR A 146 -23.42 23.43 7.15
N PRO A 147 -23.49 23.12 5.84
CA PRO A 147 -24.76 23.03 5.14
C PRO A 147 -25.44 21.67 5.39
N PHE A 148 -26.60 21.70 6.04
CA PHE A 148 -27.60 20.63 5.99
C PHE A 148 -28.30 20.69 4.61
N TYR A 149 -28.26 19.61 3.83
CA TYR A 149 -29.05 19.49 2.60
C TYR A 149 -30.40 18.80 2.89
N PRO A 150 -31.55 19.43 2.60
CA PRO A 150 -32.84 18.75 2.60
C PRO A 150 -32.94 17.79 1.41
N SER A 151 -33.40 16.56 1.64
CA SER A 151 -33.59 15.54 0.61
C SER A 151 -34.80 15.87 -0.28
N ASN A 152 -34.56 16.46 -1.45
CA ASN A 152 -35.62 16.68 -2.44
C ASN A 152 -35.88 15.38 -3.21
N ILE A 153 -37.08 14.81 -3.07
CA ILE A 153 -37.57 13.69 -3.89
C ILE A 153 -38.01 14.27 -5.24
N THR A 154 -37.32 13.94 -6.32
CA THR A 154 -37.48 14.66 -7.59
C THR A 154 -38.24 13.94 -8.70
N GLN A 155 -38.53 12.63 -8.60
CA GLN A 155 -39.40 11.96 -9.59
C GLN A 155 -39.83 10.56 -9.16
N LYS A 156 -41.09 10.20 -9.48
CA LYS A 156 -41.68 8.87 -9.29
C LYS A 156 -42.09 8.34 -10.67
N ASN A 157 -41.28 7.50 -11.29
CA ASN A 157 -41.60 6.84 -12.56
C ASN A 157 -41.54 5.32 -12.34
N GLY A 158 -42.65 4.62 -12.56
CA GLY A 158 -42.65 3.15 -12.65
C GLY A 158 -42.27 2.35 -11.39
N GLY A 159 -42.40 2.91 -10.18
CA GLY A 159 -42.06 2.24 -8.91
C GLY A 159 -40.62 2.46 -8.43
N GLU A 160 -39.89 3.37 -9.07
CA GLU A 160 -38.58 3.83 -8.63
C GLU A 160 -38.64 5.31 -8.24
N THR A 161 -38.04 5.63 -7.09
CA THR A 161 -37.91 6.98 -6.53
C THR A 161 -36.44 7.42 -6.62
N LEU A 162 -36.19 8.58 -7.21
CA LEU A 162 -34.84 9.16 -7.29
C LEU A 162 -34.62 10.15 -6.15
N VAL A 163 -33.60 9.90 -5.33
CA VAL A 163 -33.17 10.80 -4.26
C VAL A 163 -31.87 11.48 -4.68
N GLU A 164 -31.87 12.80 -4.81
CA GLU A 164 -30.64 13.55 -5.14
C GLU A 164 -29.63 13.45 -3.99
N VAL A 165 -28.40 13.04 -4.31
CA VAL A 165 -27.30 12.84 -3.35
C VAL A 165 -26.08 13.71 -3.63
N GLY A 166 -26.01 14.36 -4.80
CA GLY A 166 -24.90 15.26 -5.12
C GLY A 166 -25.14 16.07 -6.40
N VAL A 167 -24.45 17.20 -6.50
CA VAL A 167 -24.52 18.14 -7.65
C VAL A 167 -23.17 18.41 -8.31
N CYS A 168 -22.11 17.77 -7.82
CA CYS A 168 -20.77 17.87 -8.39
C CYS A 168 -20.60 16.84 -9.50
N LYS A 169 -19.64 17.07 -10.41
CA LYS A 169 -19.23 16.07 -11.41
C LYS A 169 -18.82 14.76 -10.74
N LYS A 170 -18.05 14.89 -9.65
CA LYS A 170 -17.56 13.77 -8.85
C LYS A 170 -18.48 13.46 -7.68
N TYR A 171 -18.50 12.20 -7.26
CA TYR A 171 -19.27 11.77 -6.09
C TYR A 171 -18.56 10.64 -5.35
N THR A 172 -18.51 10.71 -4.02
CA THR A 172 -17.94 9.66 -3.17
C THR A 172 -19.08 8.93 -2.46
N PRO A 173 -19.36 7.66 -2.80
CA PRO A 173 -20.42 6.90 -2.17
C PRO A 173 -20.24 6.78 -0.66
N THR A 174 -21.35 6.88 0.06
CA THR A 174 -21.44 6.81 1.52
C THR A 174 -21.98 5.46 1.97
N ALA A 175 -21.98 5.20 3.28
CA ALA A 175 -22.58 3.99 3.84
C ALA A 175 -24.09 3.89 3.52
N ASP A 176 -24.79 5.02 3.41
CA ASP A 176 -26.22 5.06 3.11
C ASP A 176 -26.52 4.68 1.65
N ASP A 177 -25.52 4.73 0.77
CA ASP A 177 -25.67 4.33 -0.63
C ASP A 177 -25.55 2.81 -0.83
N ILE A 178 -25.07 2.05 0.18
CA ILE A 178 -24.83 0.62 0.08
C ILE A 178 -26.08 -0.13 -0.40
N GLY A 179 -25.91 -0.97 -1.42
CA GLY A 179 -26.96 -1.76 -2.04
C GLY A 179 -27.82 -1.00 -3.05
N TYR A 180 -27.69 0.33 -3.16
CA TYR A 180 -28.42 1.14 -4.13
C TYR A 180 -27.62 1.34 -5.41
N VAL A 181 -28.34 1.50 -6.52
CA VAL A 181 -27.78 1.98 -7.79
C VAL A 181 -27.69 3.50 -7.72
N LEU A 182 -26.59 4.05 -8.21
CA LEU A 182 -26.41 5.48 -8.39
C LEU A 182 -26.66 5.84 -9.85
N LYS A 183 -27.34 6.96 -10.07
CA LYS A 183 -27.57 7.56 -11.39
C LYS A 183 -26.78 8.86 -11.47
N PHE A 184 -25.92 8.98 -12.47
CA PHE A 184 -25.29 10.24 -12.83
C PHE A 184 -26.04 10.88 -14.00
N GLU A 185 -26.29 12.18 -13.91
CA GLU A 185 -26.86 13.00 -14.97
C GLU A 185 -25.93 14.17 -15.30
N CYS A 186 -25.69 14.39 -16.59
CA CYS A 186 -24.94 15.51 -17.12
C CYS A 186 -25.79 16.20 -18.19
N GLY A 187 -26.18 17.45 -17.92
CA GLY A 187 -26.95 18.29 -18.85
C GLY A 187 -26.25 19.61 -19.12
N VAL A 188 -26.64 20.27 -20.21
CA VAL A 188 -26.22 21.65 -20.49
C VAL A 188 -27.27 22.58 -19.89
N ALA A 189 -26.85 23.66 -19.25
CA ALA A 189 -27.74 24.68 -18.71
C ALA A 189 -27.31 26.08 -19.16
N ASN A 190 -28.29 26.97 -19.31
CA ASN A 190 -28.04 28.39 -19.57
C ASN A 190 -27.60 29.08 -18.27
N ALA A 191 -26.53 29.88 -18.35
CA ALA A 191 -25.92 30.54 -17.21
C ALA A 191 -26.80 31.64 -16.60
N GLU A 192 -27.64 32.30 -17.40
CA GLU A 192 -28.55 33.37 -16.95
C GLU A 192 -29.86 32.79 -16.41
N THR A 193 -30.56 31.98 -17.21
CA THR A 193 -31.90 31.48 -16.85
C THR A 193 -31.87 30.26 -15.95
N LYS A 194 -30.69 29.62 -15.79
CA LYS A 194 -30.51 28.33 -15.12
C LYS A 194 -31.37 27.21 -15.71
N GLN A 195 -31.98 27.38 -16.87
CA GLN A 195 -32.78 26.35 -17.52
C GLN A 195 -31.88 25.32 -18.20
N SER A 196 -32.26 24.04 -18.05
CA SER A 196 -31.59 22.94 -18.74
C SER A 196 -31.97 22.92 -20.21
N LEU A 197 -31.01 22.59 -21.07
CA LEU A 197 -31.17 22.45 -22.51
C LEU A 197 -31.18 20.99 -22.92
N GLY A 198 -32.23 20.58 -23.62
CA GLY A 198 -32.39 19.23 -24.13
C GLY A 198 -32.48 18.17 -23.03
N HIS A 199 -32.30 16.91 -23.42
CA HIS A 199 -32.26 15.79 -22.48
C HIS A 199 -30.85 15.60 -21.91
N PRO A 200 -30.71 15.46 -20.57
CA PRO A 200 -29.42 15.17 -19.98
C PRO A 200 -28.92 13.78 -20.41
N SER A 201 -27.61 13.66 -20.59
CA SER A 201 -26.95 12.36 -20.71
C SER A 201 -26.92 11.69 -19.34
N THR A 202 -27.27 10.41 -19.27
CA THR A 202 -27.34 9.69 -17.99
C THR A 202 -26.60 8.36 -18.05
N ILE A 203 -26.08 7.93 -16.91
CA ILE A 203 -25.48 6.60 -16.72
C ILE A 203 -25.85 6.05 -15.34
N LEU A 204 -26.04 4.73 -15.27
CA LEU A 204 -26.31 4.02 -14.03
C LEU A 204 -25.08 3.22 -13.61
N THR A 205 -24.83 3.16 -12.31
CA THR A 205 -23.83 2.27 -11.74
C THR A 205 -24.41 0.88 -11.47
N SER A 206 -23.54 -0.08 -11.17
CA SER A 206 -23.91 -1.22 -10.33
C SER A 206 -24.25 -0.76 -8.91
N ARG A 207 -24.74 -1.69 -8.07
CA ARG A 207 -25.03 -1.38 -6.67
C ARG A 207 -23.76 -1.02 -5.91
N VAL A 208 -23.86 -0.02 -5.02
CA VAL A 208 -22.75 0.35 -4.14
C VAL A 208 -22.45 -0.78 -3.18
N ILE A 209 -21.16 -1.09 -3.03
CA ILE A 209 -20.69 -2.13 -2.12
C ILE A 209 -19.87 -1.51 -0.98
N PRO A 210 -19.89 -2.12 0.23
CA PRO A 210 -18.95 -1.73 1.27
C PRO A 210 -17.52 -1.92 0.79
N ALA A 211 -16.59 -1.08 1.25
CA ALA A 211 -15.17 -1.30 1.01
C ALA A 211 -14.73 -2.59 1.72
N PRO A 212 -14.19 -3.60 1.00
CA PRO A 212 -13.46 -4.69 1.63
C PRO A 212 -12.42 -4.14 2.59
N SER A 213 -12.28 -4.77 3.76
CA SER A 213 -11.24 -4.42 4.72
C SER A 213 -10.56 -5.72 5.17
N PRO A 214 -9.26 -5.89 4.88
CA PRO A 214 -8.52 -7.02 5.43
C PRO A 214 -8.51 -6.91 6.96
N SER A 215 -8.38 -8.05 7.62
CA SER A 215 -8.16 -8.06 9.07
C SER A 215 -6.84 -7.35 9.37
N PRO A 216 -6.80 -6.39 10.32
CA PRO A 216 -5.58 -5.69 10.66
C PRO A 216 -4.48 -6.66 11.10
N ARG A 217 -3.27 -6.50 10.55
CA ARG A 217 -2.11 -7.31 10.93
C ARG A 217 -1.51 -6.83 12.27
N ARG A 218 -1.09 -7.77 13.11
CA ARG A 218 -0.52 -7.49 14.45
C ARG A 218 1.00 -7.54 14.47
N LEU A 219 1.62 -6.67 15.29
CA LEU A 219 3.02 -6.78 15.68
C LEU A 219 3.16 -7.89 16.74
N ILE A 220 4.06 -8.82 16.48
CA ILE A 220 4.34 -10.01 17.29
C ILE A 220 5.68 -9.79 17.99
N PRO A 221 5.71 -9.74 19.33
CA PRO A 221 6.97 -9.67 20.08
C PRO A 221 7.84 -10.90 19.80
N VAL A 222 9.13 -10.68 19.56
CA VAL A 222 10.12 -11.73 19.32
C VAL A 222 11.24 -11.77 20.36
N ASN A 223 11.34 -10.76 21.23
CA ASN A 223 12.17 -10.84 22.43
C ASN A 223 11.34 -11.37 23.60
N GLY A 224 11.75 -12.50 24.19
CA GLY A 224 11.06 -13.17 25.32
C GLY A 224 11.18 -12.47 26.68
N ALA A 225 11.54 -11.19 26.71
CA ALA A 225 11.51 -10.40 27.93
C ALA A 225 10.16 -9.69 28.00
N ASP A 226 9.40 -9.93 29.07
CA ASP A 226 8.24 -9.10 29.44
C ASP A 226 8.73 -7.68 29.76
N VAL A 227 9.00 -6.88 28.72
CA VAL A 227 9.35 -5.48 28.90
C VAL A 227 8.05 -4.75 29.25
N MET A 228 7.93 -4.26 30.48
CA MET A 228 6.91 -3.29 30.86
C MET A 228 7.05 -2.08 29.93
N GLY A 229 6.28 -2.05 28.83
CA GLY A 229 6.30 -0.93 27.90
C GLY A 229 5.51 0.25 28.45
N HIS A 230 5.91 1.45 28.07
CA HIS A 230 5.14 2.64 28.33
C HIS A 230 4.10 2.83 27.22
N LEU A 231 2.90 3.30 27.59
CA LEU A 231 1.93 3.78 26.61
C LEU A 231 2.49 5.07 26.00
N ASP A 232 2.75 5.06 24.69
CA ASP A 232 3.05 6.28 23.95
C ASP A 232 1.82 7.19 23.86
N GLN A 233 2.02 8.40 23.35
CA GLN A 233 0.96 9.40 23.18
C GLN A 233 -0.17 8.93 22.24
N ASP A 234 0.07 7.83 21.50
CA ASP A 234 -0.83 7.20 20.53
C ASP A 234 -1.44 5.87 21.04
N GLY A 235 -1.20 5.51 22.32
CA GLY A 235 -1.75 4.33 23.00
C GLY A 235 -1.05 2.99 22.75
N ARG A 236 0.18 2.97 22.22
CA ARG A 236 0.97 1.75 22.01
C ARG A 236 1.90 1.47 23.18
N ILE A 237 2.01 0.20 23.54
CA ILE A 237 3.06 -0.30 24.44
C ILE A 237 4.36 -0.32 23.62
N GLN A 238 5.11 0.78 23.63
CA GLN A 238 6.46 0.83 23.06
C GLN A 238 7.49 0.65 24.17
N SER A 239 8.56 -0.08 23.86
CA SER A 239 9.73 -0.10 24.73
C SER A 239 10.42 1.25 24.69
N ALA A 240 10.88 1.77 25.83
CA ALA A 240 11.64 3.01 25.86
C ALA A 240 12.84 2.93 24.90
N GLY A 241 12.93 3.87 23.95
CA GLY A 241 14.01 3.91 22.97
C GLY A 241 13.87 2.97 21.75
N SER A 242 12.71 2.33 21.55
CA SER A 242 12.42 1.57 20.31
C SER A 242 11.84 2.46 19.21
N PHE A 243 11.90 2.00 17.97
CA PHE A 243 11.27 2.62 16.80
C PHE A 243 10.91 1.57 15.76
N THR A 244 9.99 1.90 14.85
CA THR A 244 9.44 0.97 13.87
C THR A 244 9.81 1.34 12.43
N VAL A 245 10.05 0.35 11.58
CA VAL A 245 10.40 0.52 10.17
C VAL A 245 9.51 -0.37 9.30
N LEU A 246 8.77 0.25 8.38
CA LEU A 246 7.94 -0.38 7.36
C LEU A 246 8.73 -0.47 6.04
N SER A 247 8.72 -1.61 5.35
CA SER A 247 9.14 -1.75 3.96
C SER A 247 7.99 -2.31 3.13
N TYR A 248 7.64 -1.66 2.03
CA TYR A 248 6.49 -2.08 1.22
C TYR A 248 6.59 -1.67 -0.26
N ASN A 249 6.62 -2.64 -1.16
CA ASN A 249 6.37 -2.42 -2.59
C ASN A 249 4.86 -2.23 -2.80
N ILE A 250 4.45 -1.03 -3.22
CA ILE A 250 3.04 -0.65 -3.31
C ILE A 250 2.39 -0.94 -4.67
N LEU A 251 3.11 -1.57 -5.60
CA LEU A 251 2.70 -1.84 -6.98
C LEU A 251 2.29 -0.55 -7.74
N SER A 252 3.16 -0.07 -8.62
CA SER A 252 2.85 1.12 -9.43
C SER A 252 1.60 0.92 -10.29
N ASP A 253 0.88 1.99 -10.59
CA ASP A 253 -0.33 1.90 -11.44
C ASP A 253 -0.01 1.51 -12.88
N THR A 254 1.15 1.91 -13.38
CA THR A 254 1.67 1.43 -14.66
C THR A 254 1.90 -0.09 -14.69
N SER A 255 2.24 -0.69 -13.55
CA SER A 255 2.43 -2.13 -13.43
C SER A 255 1.14 -2.90 -13.11
N ALA A 256 0.10 -2.22 -12.61
CA ALA A 256 -1.18 -2.82 -12.20
C ALA A 256 -2.12 -3.13 -13.37
N SER A 257 -1.62 -3.75 -14.45
CA SER A 257 -2.40 -4.02 -15.65
C SER A 257 -3.38 -5.17 -15.47
N SER A 258 -4.55 -5.08 -16.12
CA SER A 258 -5.56 -6.14 -16.11
C SER A 258 -5.10 -7.44 -16.79
N ASP A 259 -4.11 -7.35 -17.69
CA ASP A 259 -3.54 -8.53 -18.36
C ASP A 259 -2.74 -9.39 -17.37
N LEU A 260 -1.87 -8.76 -16.57
CA LEU A 260 -1.07 -9.43 -15.54
C LEU A 260 -1.93 -9.92 -14.37
N TYR A 261 -2.96 -9.14 -14.02
CA TYR A 261 -3.80 -9.37 -12.85
C TYR A 261 -5.24 -9.71 -13.20
N SER A 262 -5.45 -10.53 -14.24
CA SER A 262 -6.79 -10.90 -14.76
C SER A 262 -7.72 -11.58 -13.75
N TYR A 263 -7.20 -12.07 -12.62
CA TYR A 263 -7.99 -12.59 -11.48
C TYR A 263 -8.55 -11.47 -10.59
N CYS A 264 -7.90 -10.31 -10.53
CA CYS A 264 -8.32 -9.22 -9.68
C CYS A 264 -9.38 -8.40 -10.42
N PRO A 265 -10.54 -8.11 -9.80
CA PRO A 265 -11.56 -7.29 -10.44
C PRO A 265 -11.01 -5.92 -10.86
N PRO A 266 -11.38 -5.38 -12.04
CA PRO A 266 -10.84 -4.10 -12.53
C PRO A 266 -11.03 -2.92 -11.58
N TRP A 267 -12.15 -2.90 -10.84
CA TRP A 267 -12.41 -1.87 -9.83
C TRP A 267 -11.41 -1.93 -8.67
N ALA A 268 -10.97 -3.14 -8.28
CA ALA A 268 -10.00 -3.36 -7.21
C ALA A 268 -8.56 -3.08 -7.66
N LEU A 269 -8.28 -3.24 -8.97
CA LEU A 269 -7.00 -2.84 -9.57
C LEU A 269 -6.89 -1.33 -9.78
N SER A 270 -8.02 -0.63 -9.90
CA SER A 270 -8.01 0.80 -10.21
C SER A 270 -7.26 1.61 -9.16
N TRP A 271 -6.42 2.56 -9.60
CA TRP A 271 -5.66 3.42 -8.71
C TRP A 271 -6.49 4.12 -7.62
N PRO A 272 -7.69 4.70 -7.92
CA PRO A 272 -8.48 5.38 -6.90
C PRO A 272 -8.87 4.48 -5.72
N TYR A 273 -9.11 3.19 -5.99
CA TYR A 273 -9.39 2.21 -4.96
C TYR A 273 -8.11 1.80 -4.20
N ARG A 274 -7.07 1.41 -4.95
CA ARG A 274 -5.80 0.95 -4.36
C ARG A 274 -5.16 2.02 -3.49
N ARG A 275 -5.08 3.26 -3.95
CA ARG A 275 -4.47 4.37 -3.19
C ARG A 275 -5.14 4.60 -1.84
N GLN A 276 -6.46 4.49 -1.77
CA GLN A 276 -7.22 4.69 -0.52
C GLN A 276 -6.89 3.60 0.50
N ASN A 277 -6.79 2.37 0.03
CA ASN A 277 -6.46 1.22 0.87
C ASN A 277 -4.99 1.23 1.29
N LEU A 278 -4.07 1.52 0.36
CA LEU A 278 -2.63 1.68 0.65
C LEU A 278 -2.40 2.77 1.70
N LEU A 279 -3.03 3.94 1.57
CA LEU A 279 -2.93 5.00 2.58
C LEU A 279 -3.49 4.55 3.93
N ARG A 280 -4.66 3.90 3.95
CA ARG A 280 -5.27 3.40 5.19
C ARG A 280 -4.35 2.38 5.88
N GLU A 281 -3.75 1.48 5.11
CA GLU A 281 -2.83 0.46 5.63
C GLU A 281 -1.54 1.09 6.18
N ILE A 282 -0.86 1.93 5.39
CA ILE A 282 0.39 2.61 5.78
C ILE A 282 0.18 3.48 7.02
N VAL A 283 -0.89 4.29 7.04
CA VAL A 283 -1.24 5.12 8.20
C VAL A 283 -1.62 4.25 9.40
N GLY A 284 -2.34 3.15 9.18
CA GLY A 284 -2.75 2.21 10.23
C GLY A 284 -1.57 1.56 10.94
N TYR A 285 -0.49 1.27 10.22
CA TYR A 285 0.74 0.76 10.83
C TYR A 285 1.48 1.78 11.69
N ARG A 286 1.24 3.09 11.51
CA ARG A 286 1.92 4.21 12.21
C ARG A 286 3.43 3.93 12.44
N ALA A 287 4.14 3.53 11.39
CA ALA A 287 5.56 3.21 11.51
C ALA A 287 6.39 4.50 11.67
N ASP A 288 7.47 4.48 12.44
CA ASP A 288 8.27 5.70 12.61
C ASP A 288 9.08 6.05 11.35
N ILE A 289 9.43 5.02 10.56
CA ILE A 289 10.08 5.12 9.26
C ILE A 289 9.33 4.24 8.26
N VAL A 290 9.04 4.75 7.07
CA VAL A 290 8.35 4.02 5.99
C VAL A 290 9.18 4.07 4.72
N CYS A 291 9.58 2.90 4.22
CA CYS A 291 10.29 2.69 2.97
C CYS A 291 9.34 2.10 1.93
N LEU A 292 8.94 2.88 0.93
CA LEU A 292 8.08 2.42 -0.16
C LEU A 292 8.88 2.24 -1.46
N GLN A 293 8.53 1.21 -2.22
CA GLN A 293 9.01 0.96 -3.60
C GLN A 293 7.83 1.04 -4.58
N GLU A 294 8.13 1.25 -5.87
CA GLU A 294 7.14 1.44 -6.93
C GLU A 294 6.20 2.64 -6.75
N VAL A 295 6.69 3.70 -6.11
CA VAL A 295 5.92 4.95 -5.95
C VAL A 295 6.06 5.81 -7.19
N GLN A 296 4.98 6.00 -7.97
CA GLN A 296 4.98 6.91 -9.12
C GLN A 296 5.17 8.38 -8.71
N SER A 297 5.81 9.17 -9.57
CA SER A 297 6.22 10.54 -9.24
C SER A 297 5.04 11.47 -8.97
N ASP A 298 3.99 11.41 -9.80
CA ASP A 298 2.72 12.12 -9.57
C ASP A 298 2.06 11.68 -8.27
N HIS A 299 1.97 10.37 -8.04
CA HIS A 299 1.36 9.80 -6.84
C HIS A 299 2.12 10.20 -5.57
N PHE A 300 3.45 10.31 -5.63
CA PHE A 300 4.24 10.81 -4.51
C PHE A 300 3.87 12.27 -4.19
N HIS A 301 3.92 13.15 -5.18
CA HIS A 301 3.74 14.60 -4.97
C HIS A 301 2.30 15.00 -4.66
N GLU A 302 1.33 14.37 -5.30
CA GLU A 302 -0.08 14.74 -5.21
C GLU A 302 -0.82 14.01 -4.09
N ILE A 303 -0.32 12.84 -3.66
CA ILE A 303 -1.06 11.94 -2.76
C ILE A 303 -0.21 11.57 -1.53
N PHE A 304 0.85 10.77 -1.68
CA PHE A 304 1.53 10.20 -0.51
C PHE A 304 2.23 11.24 0.37
N ALA A 305 2.96 12.19 -0.22
CA ALA A 305 3.61 13.26 0.52
C ALA A 305 2.61 14.13 1.31
N PRO A 306 1.57 14.72 0.68
CA PRO A 306 0.61 15.55 1.42
C PRO A 306 -0.26 14.76 2.41
N GLU A 307 -0.65 13.51 2.11
CA GLU A 307 -1.46 12.73 3.05
C GLU A 307 -0.65 12.27 4.28
N LEU A 308 0.59 11.80 4.10
CA LEU A 308 1.45 11.41 5.22
C LEU A 308 1.96 12.64 6.00
N ASP A 309 2.06 13.81 5.37
CA ASP A 309 2.36 15.07 6.06
C ASP A 309 1.34 15.39 7.16
N LYS A 310 0.04 15.18 6.89
CA LYS A 310 -1.05 15.33 7.88
C LYS A 310 -0.89 14.40 9.09
N HIS A 311 -0.16 13.30 8.92
CA HIS A 311 0.17 12.34 9.98
C HIS A 311 1.57 12.57 10.59
N GLY A 312 2.19 13.72 10.35
CA GLY A 312 3.45 14.12 10.98
C GLY A 312 4.71 13.61 10.29
N TYR A 313 4.61 13.04 9.10
CA TYR A 313 5.77 12.52 8.37
C TYR A 313 6.42 13.58 7.49
N GLN A 314 7.75 13.59 7.49
CA GLN A 314 8.55 14.19 6.43
C GLN A 314 8.91 13.12 5.39
N ALA A 315 8.99 13.50 4.13
CA ALA A 315 9.22 12.59 3.01
C ALA A 315 10.47 12.95 2.20
N LEU A 316 11.19 11.93 1.73
CA LEU A 316 12.25 12.03 0.73
C LEU A 316 11.96 11.04 -0.38
N TYR A 317 12.21 11.43 -1.63
CA TYR A 317 11.90 10.61 -2.81
C TYR A 317 13.05 10.58 -3.80
N LYS A 318 13.18 9.44 -4.48
CA LYS A 318 14.03 9.27 -5.65
C LYS A 318 13.28 8.45 -6.70
N ARG A 319 12.91 9.13 -7.79
CA ARG A 319 12.44 8.48 -9.03
C ARG A 319 13.55 7.68 -9.71
N LYS A 320 13.17 6.65 -10.46
CA LYS A 320 14.07 5.95 -11.40
C LYS A 320 14.57 6.89 -12.51
N THR A 321 15.73 6.57 -13.08
CA THR A 321 16.52 7.49 -13.94
C THR A 321 15.95 7.71 -15.34
N ASN A 322 15.12 6.78 -15.82
CA ASN A 322 14.37 6.85 -17.08
C ASN A 322 15.23 6.94 -18.36
N GLU A 323 16.37 6.25 -18.38
CA GLU A 323 17.16 6.12 -19.61
C GLU A 323 16.54 5.11 -20.59
N VAL A 324 15.58 4.28 -20.15
CA VAL A 324 14.99 3.20 -20.95
C VAL A 324 13.59 3.52 -21.53
N LEU A 325 12.86 4.52 -21.03
CA LEU A 325 11.49 4.86 -21.50
C LEU A 325 11.28 6.35 -21.81
N SER A 326 10.93 6.69 -23.06
CA SER A 326 10.44 8.02 -23.45
C SER A 326 8.92 8.11 -23.30
N GLY A 327 8.41 9.17 -22.66
CA GLY A 327 7.02 9.59 -22.85
C GLY A 327 6.42 10.41 -21.71
N ASN A 328 6.28 9.85 -20.51
CA ASN A 328 5.61 10.51 -19.39
C ASN A 328 6.44 10.41 -18.11
N THR A 329 7.16 11.48 -17.79
CA THR A 329 8.03 11.50 -16.61
C THR A 329 7.29 11.46 -15.27
N SER A 330 5.99 11.77 -15.27
CA SER A 330 5.15 11.81 -14.07
C SER A 330 4.76 10.40 -13.60
N ALA A 331 4.59 9.46 -14.54
CA ALA A 331 4.19 8.09 -14.25
C ALA A 331 5.37 7.18 -13.86
N ILE A 332 6.60 7.69 -13.84
CA ILE A 332 7.79 6.91 -13.49
C ILE A 332 7.81 6.66 -12.00
N ASP A 333 8.02 5.41 -11.63
CA ASP A 333 8.11 4.99 -10.25
C ASP A 333 9.49 5.18 -9.62
N GLY A 334 9.56 5.00 -8.31
CA GLY A 334 10.76 5.22 -7.52
C GLY A 334 10.64 4.69 -6.11
N CYS A 335 11.59 5.10 -5.26
CA CYS A 335 11.60 4.79 -3.84
C CYS A 335 11.34 6.05 -3.03
N ALA A 336 10.46 5.93 -2.03
CA ALA A 336 10.15 7.00 -1.08
C ALA A 336 10.49 6.55 0.35
N THR A 337 11.08 7.44 1.14
CA THR A 337 11.33 7.22 2.57
C THR A 337 10.63 8.32 3.35
N PHE A 338 9.67 7.93 4.19
CA PHE A 338 8.98 8.82 5.12
C PHE A 338 9.46 8.56 6.53
N PHE A 339 9.48 9.59 7.38
CA PHE A 339 9.83 9.45 8.79
C PHE A 339 9.09 10.49 9.65
N ARG A 340 8.72 10.10 10.86
CA ARG A 340 8.03 10.95 11.83
C ARG A 340 8.91 12.12 12.29
N ARG A 341 8.44 13.37 12.11
CA ARG A 341 9.20 14.59 12.45
C ARG A 341 9.47 14.76 13.93
N ASP A 342 8.58 14.24 14.78
CA ASP A 342 8.72 14.25 16.24
C ASP A 342 9.76 13.21 16.71
N ARG A 343 10.02 12.18 15.91
CA ARG A 343 10.95 11.09 16.23
C ARG A 343 12.32 11.23 15.56
N PHE A 344 12.37 11.86 14.38
CA PHE A 344 13.59 11.94 13.57
C PHE A 344 13.77 13.31 12.91
N THR A 345 15.03 13.70 12.70
CA THR A 345 15.43 14.80 11.79
C THR A 345 16.25 14.24 10.65
N HIS A 346 16.05 14.74 9.43
CA HIS A 346 16.93 14.45 8.31
C HIS A 346 18.31 15.08 8.49
N VAL A 347 19.37 14.28 8.28
CA VAL A 347 20.76 14.74 8.30
C VAL A 347 21.37 14.74 6.91
N LYS A 348 21.22 13.63 6.18
CA LYS A 348 21.82 13.48 4.85
C LYS A 348 21.01 12.56 3.96
N LYS A 349 21.00 12.87 2.66
CA LYS A 349 20.38 12.06 1.60
C LYS A 349 21.46 11.67 0.59
N TYR A 350 21.47 10.43 0.15
CA TYR A 350 22.27 9.95 -0.96
C TYR A 350 21.37 9.25 -1.97
N ASP A 351 21.43 9.72 -3.21
CA ASP A 351 20.75 9.09 -4.34
C ASP A 351 21.75 8.17 -5.05
N VAL A 352 21.46 6.87 -5.07
CA VAL A 352 22.23 5.89 -5.82
C VAL A 352 21.51 5.62 -7.13
N GLU A 353 22.15 5.95 -8.24
CA GLU A 353 21.67 5.64 -9.60
C GLU A 353 22.55 4.56 -10.19
N PHE A 354 22.02 3.33 -10.30
CA PHE A 354 22.82 2.21 -10.80
C PHE A 354 23.23 2.42 -12.26
N ASN A 355 22.49 3.18 -13.06
CA ASN A 355 22.91 3.53 -14.42
C ASN A 355 24.23 4.32 -14.45
N LYS A 356 24.39 5.31 -13.56
CA LYS A 356 25.64 6.09 -13.46
C LYS A 356 26.81 5.21 -13.02
N ALA A 357 26.55 4.27 -12.10
CA ALA A 357 27.54 3.27 -11.69
C ALA A 357 27.89 2.32 -12.85
N ALA A 358 26.91 1.95 -13.68
CA ALA A 358 27.11 1.09 -14.84
C ALA A 358 27.93 1.79 -15.94
N GLN A 359 27.68 3.07 -16.19
CA GLN A 359 28.47 3.90 -17.09
C GLN A 359 29.94 3.96 -16.62
N SER A 360 30.15 4.27 -15.33
CA SER A 360 31.50 4.32 -14.72
C SER A 360 32.22 2.97 -14.80
N LEU A 361 31.52 1.87 -14.51
CA LEU A 361 32.06 0.52 -14.63
C LEU A 361 32.45 0.20 -16.07
N THR A 362 31.56 0.50 -17.02
CA THR A 362 31.76 0.24 -18.44
C THR A 362 32.95 1.02 -19.00
N GLU A 363 33.16 2.25 -18.54
CA GLU A 363 34.33 3.05 -18.91
C GLU A 363 35.63 2.51 -18.31
N ALA A 364 35.58 2.02 -17.07
CA ALA A 364 36.76 1.58 -16.34
C ALA A 364 37.28 0.19 -16.73
N ILE A 365 36.38 -0.79 -16.95
CA ILE A 365 36.76 -2.20 -17.09
C ILE A 365 36.31 -2.88 -18.39
N ILE A 366 35.34 -2.32 -19.12
CA ILE A 366 34.77 -2.99 -20.31
C ILE A 366 35.49 -2.53 -21.59
N PRO A 367 35.97 -3.45 -22.45
CA PRO A 367 36.59 -3.10 -23.72
C PRO A 367 35.66 -2.28 -24.64
N PRO A 368 36.19 -1.34 -25.44
CA PRO A 368 35.40 -0.49 -26.34
C PRO A 368 34.37 -1.24 -27.21
N ALA A 369 34.76 -2.41 -27.75
CA ALA A 369 33.93 -3.24 -28.61
C ALA A 369 32.66 -3.79 -27.92
N GLN A 370 32.67 -3.91 -26.58
CA GLN A 370 31.55 -4.47 -25.82
C GLN A 370 30.74 -3.41 -25.06
N LYS A 371 31.15 -2.13 -25.07
CA LYS A 371 30.52 -1.06 -24.27
C LYS A 371 29.02 -0.94 -24.52
N ARG A 372 28.57 -1.01 -25.78
CA ARG A 372 27.15 -0.92 -26.12
C ARG A 372 26.36 -2.09 -25.52
N THR A 373 26.86 -3.32 -25.68
CA THR A 373 26.24 -4.53 -25.14
C THR A 373 26.20 -4.50 -23.60
N ALA A 374 27.29 -4.05 -22.98
CA ALA A 374 27.38 -3.92 -21.53
C ALA A 374 26.36 -2.92 -20.99
N LEU A 375 26.27 -1.72 -21.59
CA LEU A 375 25.29 -0.72 -21.19
C LEU A 375 23.85 -1.22 -21.36
N ASN A 376 23.52 -1.86 -22.48
CA ASN A 376 22.19 -2.43 -22.71
C ASN A 376 21.81 -3.50 -21.65
N ARG A 377 22.79 -4.21 -21.10
CA ARG A 377 22.59 -5.21 -20.04
C ARG A 377 22.50 -4.58 -18.64
N LEU A 378 23.31 -3.56 -18.35
CA LEU A 378 23.45 -2.98 -17.00
C LEU A 378 22.53 -1.80 -16.69
N VAL A 379 22.18 -1.00 -17.70
CA VAL A 379 21.31 0.17 -17.57
C VAL A 379 19.87 -0.32 -17.50
N LYS A 380 19.29 -0.30 -16.30
CA LYS A 380 17.94 -0.82 -15.97
C LYS A 380 17.10 0.15 -15.14
N ASP A 381 17.57 1.39 -14.98
CA ASP A 381 16.89 2.49 -14.27
C ASP A 381 16.66 2.27 -12.77
N ASN A 382 17.13 1.16 -12.19
CA ASN A 382 17.06 0.90 -10.76
C ASN A 382 17.81 1.96 -9.96
N ILE A 383 17.32 2.22 -8.75
CA ILE A 383 17.88 3.21 -7.82
C ILE A 383 17.89 2.66 -6.40
N ALA A 384 18.69 3.29 -5.54
CA ALA A 384 18.54 3.21 -4.09
C ALA A 384 18.50 4.62 -3.49
N LEU A 385 17.68 4.81 -2.47
CA LEU A 385 17.55 6.02 -1.67
C LEU A 385 18.12 5.73 -0.29
N ILE A 386 19.23 6.40 0.07
CA ILE A 386 19.85 6.25 1.39
C ILE A 386 19.65 7.55 2.17
N VAL A 387 19.15 7.43 3.39
CA VAL A 387 18.85 8.55 4.28
C VAL A 387 19.53 8.33 5.62
N VAL A 388 20.29 9.33 6.08
CA VAL A 388 20.80 9.39 7.45
C VAL A 388 19.86 10.28 8.25
N LEU A 389 19.32 9.71 9.32
CA LEU A 389 18.39 10.35 10.25
C LEU A 389 19.04 10.49 11.62
N GLU A 390 18.70 11.56 12.33
CA GLU A 390 19.00 11.75 13.73
C GLU A 390 17.76 11.44 14.56
N ALA A 391 17.87 10.47 15.47
CA ALA A 391 16.82 10.11 16.41
C ALA A 391 16.69 11.17 17.51
N LYS A 392 15.44 11.55 17.80
CA LYS A 392 15.05 12.48 18.87
C LYS A 392 14.64 11.78 20.17
N PHE A 393 14.52 10.46 20.13
CA PHE A 393 14.17 9.61 21.26
C PHE A 393 15.44 8.97 21.84
N GLY A 394 15.45 8.72 23.15
CA GLY A 394 16.59 8.10 23.85
C GLY A 394 17.60 9.08 24.46
N ASN A 395 17.60 10.35 24.06
CA ASN A 395 18.34 11.40 24.77
C ASN A 395 17.56 11.82 26.01
N GLN A 396 18.08 11.52 27.21
CA GLN A 396 17.61 12.27 28.38
C GLN A 396 17.98 13.75 28.17
N PRO A 397 17.05 14.70 28.37
CA PRO A 397 17.25 16.11 28.07
C PRO A 397 18.28 16.83 28.97
N ALA A 398 19.07 16.10 29.76
CA ALA A 398 19.91 16.64 30.83
C ALA A 398 21.43 16.54 30.57
N ASP A 399 21.89 15.90 29.49
CA ASP A 399 23.33 15.77 29.21
C ASP A 399 23.75 16.50 27.92
N PRO A 400 24.36 17.68 28.01
CA PRO A 400 24.93 18.42 26.87
C PRO A 400 26.04 17.67 26.12
N SER A 401 26.54 16.55 26.68
CA SER A 401 27.56 15.69 26.07
C SER A 401 26.98 14.46 25.35
N ALA A 402 25.65 14.29 25.34
CA ALA A 402 25.00 13.17 24.66
C ALA A 402 25.30 13.21 23.15
N LYS A 403 25.96 12.16 22.65
CA LYS A 403 26.26 12.02 21.22
C LYS A 403 24.95 11.89 20.43
N ARG A 404 24.88 12.58 19.30
CA ARG A 404 23.78 12.46 18.32
C ARG A 404 23.56 11.00 17.97
N GLN A 405 22.34 10.50 18.15
CA GLN A 405 21.98 9.14 17.78
C GLN A 405 21.55 9.11 16.32
N LEU A 406 22.46 8.68 15.44
CA LEU A 406 22.20 8.58 14.01
C LEU A 406 21.73 7.18 13.63
N ILE A 407 20.88 7.08 12.61
CA ILE A 407 20.45 5.82 11.96
C ILE A 407 20.52 6.04 10.45
N CYS A 408 21.10 5.07 9.72
CA CYS A 408 21.16 5.07 8.26
C CYS A 408 20.11 4.09 7.72
N VAL A 409 19.23 4.57 6.84
CA VAL A 409 18.17 3.79 6.21
C VAL A 409 18.38 3.77 4.71
N ALA A 410 18.60 2.60 4.13
CA ALA A 410 18.60 2.38 2.70
C ALA A 410 17.25 1.79 2.26
N ASN A 411 16.70 2.32 1.18
CA ASN A 411 15.51 1.84 0.51
C ASN A 411 15.84 1.61 -0.98
N THR A 412 15.66 0.41 -1.50
CA THR A 412 16.03 0.07 -2.89
C THR A 412 14.96 -0.73 -3.61
N HIS A 413 14.96 -0.63 -4.95
CA HIS A 413 14.23 -1.52 -5.83
C HIS A 413 15.19 -2.07 -6.91
N VAL A 414 15.68 -3.29 -6.69
CA VAL A 414 16.67 -3.97 -7.55
C VAL A 414 15.98 -4.54 -8.81
N ASN A 415 16.77 -4.76 -9.87
CA ASN A 415 16.28 -5.21 -11.17
C ASN A 415 15.34 -6.44 -11.08
N VAL A 416 14.21 -6.38 -11.78
CA VAL A 416 13.18 -7.43 -11.77
C VAL A 416 13.53 -8.63 -12.67
N GLN A 417 14.23 -8.40 -13.79
CA GLN A 417 14.46 -9.42 -14.83
C GLN A 417 15.23 -10.65 -14.28
N GLN A 418 14.63 -11.83 -14.39
CA GLN A 418 15.12 -13.06 -13.74
C GLN A 418 16.39 -13.64 -14.38
N ASP A 419 16.63 -13.36 -15.66
CA ASP A 419 17.81 -13.78 -16.43
C ASP A 419 19.05 -12.89 -16.20
N LEU A 420 18.87 -11.78 -15.47
CA LEU A 420 19.92 -10.80 -15.17
C LEU A 420 20.45 -10.92 -13.73
N LYS A 421 20.74 -12.15 -13.30
CA LYS A 421 21.23 -12.43 -11.94
C LYS A 421 22.56 -11.73 -11.62
N ASP A 422 23.45 -11.64 -12.60
CA ASP A 422 24.71 -10.88 -12.53
C ASP A 422 24.47 -9.39 -12.26
N VAL A 423 23.48 -8.80 -12.94
CA VAL A 423 23.10 -7.40 -12.76
C VAL A 423 22.51 -7.18 -11.37
N LYS A 424 21.62 -8.07 -10.90
CA LYS A 424 21.05 -7.99 -9.53
C LYS A 424 22.16 -8.06 -8.47
N LEU A 425 23.05 -9.05 -8.58
CA LEU A 425 24.18 -9.22 -7.68
C LEU A 425 25.12 -8.00 -7.69
N TRP A 426 25.42 -7.46 -8.87
CA TRP A 426 26.25 -6.27 -9.00
C TRP A 426 25.59 -5.01 -8.38
N GLN A 427 24.28 -4.82 -8.57
CA GLN A 427 23.53 -3.72 -7.93
C GLN A 427 23.56 -3.83 -6.41
N VAL A 428 23.29 -5.02 -5.87
CA VAL A 428 23.34 -5.31 -4.43
C VAL A 428 24.75 -5.06 -3.88
N HIS A 429 25.78 -5.60 -4.53
CA HIS A 429 27.17 -5.38 -4.13
C HIS A 429 27.55 -3.89 -4.15
N THR A 430 27.14 -3.16 -5.20
CA THR A 430 27.40 -1.72 -5.32
C THR A 430 26.73 -0.92 -4.19
N LEU A 431 25.48 -1.24 -3.84
CA LEU A 431 24.78 -0.65 -2.70
C LEU A 431 25.52 -0.90 -1.39
N LEU A 432 25.92 -2.15 -1.14
CA LEU A 432 26.63 -2.54 0.08
C LEU A 432 27.98 -1.82 0.21
N LYS A 433 28.75 -1.69 -0.88
CA LYS A 433 29.99 -0.89 -0.90
C LYS A 433 29.74 0.60 -0.64
N GLY A 434 28.62 1.14 -1.10
CA GLY A 434 28.20 2.51 -0.76
C GLY A 434 27.92 2.65 0.74
N LEU A 435 27.19 1.70 1.32
CA LEU A 435 26.87 1.68 2.75
C LEU A 435 28.10 1.48 3.63
N GLU A 436 29.05 0.62 3.26
CA GLU A 436 30.31 0.46 4.00
C GLU A 436 31.10 1.78 4.09
N LYS A 437 31.12 2.59 3.03
CA LYS A 437 31.76 3.92 3.06
C LYS A 437 31.07 4.86 4.05
N ILE A 438 29.75 4.78 4.15
CA ILE A 438 28.98 5.55 5.13
C ILE A 438 29.29 5.04 6.55
N ALA A 439 29.26 3.73 6.78
CA ALA A 439 29.59 3.09 8.06
C ALA A 439 31.01 3.41 8.54
N ALA A 440 31.98 3.45 7.61
CA ALA A 440 33.36 3.80 7.92
C ALA A 440 33.52 5.29 8.29
N SER A 441 32.70 6.16 7.71
CA SER A 441 32.74 7.61 8.00
C SER A 441 32.12 7.97 9.36
N ALA A 442 31.20 7.14 9.83
CA ALA A 442 30.55 7.29 11.11
C ALA A 442 29.96 5.93 11.51
N ASP A 443 30.29 5.49 12.73
CA ASP A 443 29.73 4.28 13.35
C ASP A 443 28.22 4.47 13.56
N ILE A 444 27.43 4.18 12.53
CA ILE A 444 25.99 4.45 12.42
C ILE A 444 25.25 3.12 12.19
N PRO A 445 24.29 2.76 13.05
CA PRO A 445 23.39 1.64 12.82
C PRO A 445 22.69 1.73 11.46
N MET A 446 22.60 0.61 10.74
CA MET A 446 22.03 0.56 9.40
C MET A 446 20.79 -0.31 9.32
N LEU A 447 19.83 0.16 8.54
CA LEU A 447 18.66 -0.57 8.08
C LEU A 447 18.70 -0.59 6.55
N VAL A 448 18.60 -1.78 5.95
CA VAL A 448 18.58 -1.96 4.50
C VAL A 448 17.27 -2.62 4.13
N CYS A 449 16.35 -1.79 3.64
CA CYS A 449 14.99 -2.16 3.25
C CYS A 449 14.88 -2.16 1.73
N GLY A 450 13.96 -2.96 1.20
CA GLY A 450 13.61 -2.85 -0.21
C GLY A 450 13.03 -4.12 -0.80
N ASP A 451 12.62 -3.97 -2.06
CA ASP A 451 12.36 -5.07 -2.97
C ASP A 451 13.67 -5.38 -3.71
N PHE A 452 14.28 -6.50 -3.34
CA PHE A 452 15.53 -6.94 -3.93
C PHE A 452 15.31 -7.80 -5.18
N ASN A 453 14.08 -8.23 -5.48
CA ASN A 453 13.80 -9.16 -6.57
C ASN A 453 14.73 -10.40 -6.58
N THR A 454 15.17 -10.83 -5.39
CA THR A 454 16.10 -11.94 -5.19
C THR A 454 15.45 -12.94 -4.26
N LEU A 455 15.46 -14.22 -4.65
CA LEU A 455 14.98 -15.29 -3.79
C LEU A 455 16.00 -15.63 -2.69
N PRO A 456 15.55 -16.12 -1.52
CA PRO A 456 16.42 -16.71 -0.52
C PRO A 456 17.35 -17.78 -1.12
N GLY A 457 18.63 -17.75 -0.76
CA GLY A 457 19.65 -18.67 -1.28
C GLY A 457 20.23 -18.31 -2.66
N SER A 458 19.73 -17.27 -3.34
CA SER A 458 20.40 -16.72 -4.53
C SER A 458 21.75 -16.09 -4.18
N ALA A 459 22.61 -15.83 -5.17
CA ALA A 459 23.92 -15.21 -4.90
C ALA A 459 23.82 -13.83 -4.25
N ALA A 460 22.85 -13.01 -4.67
CA ALA A 460 22.65 -11.67 -4.12
C ALA A 460 22.13 -11.73 -2.67
N HIS A 461 21.19 -12.65 -2.38
CA HIS A 461 20.72 -12.90 -1.01
C HIS A 461 21.85 -13.45 -0.12
N SER A 462 22.60 -14.43 -0.60
CA SER A 462 23.74 -15.00 0.11
C SER A 462 24.80 -13.94 0.42
N LEU A 463 25.07 -13.02 -0.51
CA LEU A 463 25.98 -11.90 -0.26
C LEU A 463 25.46 -11.02 0.89
N LEU A 464 24.17 -10.65 0.88
CA LEU A 464 23.54 -9.82 1.94
C LEU A 464 23.60 -10.46 3.33
N VAL A 465 23.37 -11.76 3.43
CA VAL A 465 23.26 -12.48 4.70
C VAL A 465 24.61 -12.97 5.21
N MET A 466 25.49 -13.45 4.33
CA MET A 466 26.76 -14.08 4.72
C MET A 466 27.96 -13.12 4.72
N GLY A 467 27.80 -11.92 4.15
CA GLY A 467 28.90 -10.94 4.00
C GLY A 467 29.95 -11.35 2.95
N LYS A 468 29.86 -12.54 2.39
CA LYS A 468 30.76 -13.04 1.34
C LYS A 468 30.04 -14.06 0.48
N LEU A 469 30.37 -14.08 -0.79
CA LEU A 469 29.85 -15.09 -1.72
C LEU A 469 30.88 -16.19 -1.96
N ASP A 470 30.44 -17.44 -1.97
CA ASP A 470 31.26 -18.58 -2.38
C ASP A 470 31.60 -18.47 -3.88
N PRO A 471 32.88 -18.49 -4.29
CA PRO A 471 33.27 -18.47 -5.70
C PRO A 471 32.71 -19.61 -6.56
N SER A 472 32.25 -20.71 -5.92
CA SER A 472 31.61 -21.85 -6.57
C SER A 472 30.09 -21.74 -6.69
N HIS A 473 29.50 -20.62 -6.25
CA HIS A 473 28.05 -20.43 -6.28
C HIS A 473 27.49 -20.53 -7.73
N PRO A 474 26.42 -21.32 -7.99
CA PRO A 474 25.92 -21.58 -9.35
C PRO A 474 25.56 -20.32 -10.16
N ASP A 475 24.99 -19.31 -9.51
CA ASP A 475 24.65 -18.04 -10.16
C ASP A 475 25.86 -17.27 -10.73
N LEU A 476 27.09 -17.59 -10.32
CA LEU A 476 28.32 -16.98 -10.87
C LEU A 476 28.71 -17.54 -12.24
N MET A 477 28.08 -18.63 -12.68
CA MET A 477 28.35 -19.24 -13.99
C MET A 477 27.85 -18.39 -15.17
N VAL A 478 26.94 -17.45 -14.91
CA VAL A 478 26.40 -16.54 -15.92
C VAL A 478 26.91 -15.13 -15.65
N ASP A 479 28.16 -14.86 -16.07
CA ASP A 479 28.79 -13.53 -16.04
C ASP A 479 29.36 -13.18 -17.43
N PRO A 480 28.49 -12.89 -18.42
CA PRO A 480 28.91 -12.72 -19.82
C PRO A 480 29.80 -11.50 -20.04
N LEU A 481 29.80 -10.54 -19.11
CA LEU A 481 30.59 -9.31 -19.18
C LEU A 481 31.83 -9.34 -18.27
N GLY A 482 32.01 -10.39 -17.46
CA GLY A 482 33.11 -10.48 -16.50
C GLY A 482 33.04 -9.43 -15.37
N ILE A 483 31.87 -8.85 -15.12
CA ILE A 483 31.69 -7.71 -14.20
C ILE A 483 31.75 -8.09 -12.73
N LEU A 484 31.62 -9.39 -12.43
CA LEU A 484 31.64 -9.91 -11.07
C LEU A 484 33.06 -10.35 -10.65
N ARG A 485 34.04 -10.31 -11.57
CA ARG A 485 35.40 -10.78 -11.31
C ARG A 485 36.30 -9.70 -10.68
N PRO A 486 37.29 -10.10 -9.86
CA PRO A 486 37.45 -11.44 -9.28
C PRO A 486 36.37 -11.72 -8.23
N TYR A 487 35.80 -12.93 -8.23
CA TYR A 487 34.71 -13.31 -7.31
C TYR A 487 35.10 -13.18 -5.83
N THR A 488 36.40 -13.25 -5.51
CA THR A 488 36.94 -13.01 -4.17
C THR A 488 36.66 -11.60 -3.62
N LYS A 489 36.29 -10.65 -4.47
CA LYS A 489 35.91 -9.29 -4.06
C LYS A 489 34.41 -9.13 -3.76
N LEU A 490 33.58 -10.14 -4.02
CA LEU A 490 32.15 -10.13 -3.71
C LEU A 490 31.95 -10.37 -2.20
N THR A 491 32.25 -9.34 -1.42
CA THR A 491 32.23 -9.36 0.05
C THR A 491 31.79 -8.00 0.61
N HIS A 492 31.28 -7.99 1.84
CA HIS A 492 31.06 -6.80 2.65
C HIS A 492 31.22 -7.11 4.15
N GLN A 493 31.48 -6.07 4.94
CA GLN A 493 31.79 -6.14 6.37
C GLN A 493 30.64 -5.67 7.26
N LEU A 494 29.53 -5.22 6.68
CA LEU A 494 28.33 -4.87 7.44
C LEU A 494 27.76 -6.15 8.12
N PRO A 495 27.54 -6.15 9.44
CA PRO A 495 27.00 -7.30 10.18
C PRO A 495 25.48 -7.39 10.01
N LEU A 496 25.02 -7.58 8.78
CA LEU A 496 23.61 -7.58 8.41
C LEU A 496 22.93 -8.90 8.79
N VAL A 497 21.71 -8.79 9.34
CA VAL A 497 20.82 -9.92 9.62
C VAL A 497 19.42 -9.57 9.14
N SER A 498 18.70 -10.53 8.54
CA SER A 498 17.28 -10.35 8.19
C SER A 498 16.45 -10.23 9.46
N ALA A 499 15.61 -9.19 9.56
CA ALA A 499 14.74 -8.98 10.71
C ALA A 499 13.83 -10.20 10.96
N TYR A 500 13.27 -10.77 9.88
CA TYR A 500 12.30 -11.87 9.95
C TYR A 500 12.90 -13.23 10.32
N SER A 501 14.23 -13.38 10.26
CA SER A 501 14.93 -14.54 10.82
C SER A 501 14.74 -14.70 12.33
N ALA A 502 14.29 -13.65 13.03
CA ALA A 502 13.98 -13.71 14.46
C ALA A 502 12.87 -14.70 14.80
N PHE A 503 11.96 -15.03 13.87
CA PHE A 503 10.91 -16.04 14.10
C PHE A 503 11.45 -17.47 14.27
N VAL A 504 12.70 -17.74 13.88
CA VAL A 504 13.31 -19.08 13.94
C VAL A 504 14.40 -19.18 15.01
N ARG A 505 14.72 -18.09 15.73
CA ARG A 505 15.79 -18.12 16.74
C ARG A 505 15.46 -19.11 17.87
N PRO A 506 16.41 -19.96 18.28
CA PRO A 506 16.23 -20.87 19.41
C PRO A 506 15.93 -20.13 20.71
N GLY A 507 14.99 -20.63 21.51
CA GLY A 507 14.71 -20.13 22.87
C GLY A 507 13.61 -19.07 22.99
N ILE A 508 12.87 -18.77 21.92
CA ILE A 508 11.71 -17.86 21.96
C ILE A 508 10.41 -18.68 22.11
N GLY A 509 9.47 -18.19 22.93
CA GLY A 509 8.36 -18.95 23.50
C GLY A 509 7.35 -19.59 22.53
N LEU A 510 6.52 -20.49 23.07
CA LEU A 510 5.51 -21.31 22.38
C LEU A 510 4.54 -20.53 21.47
N GLY A 511 4.38 -19.22 21.66
CA GLY A 511 3.52 -18.34 20.87
C GLY A 511 3.99 -18.06 19.43
N LEU A 512 5.25 -18.40 19.08
CA LEU A 512 5.79 -18.14 17.73
C LEU A 512 5.69 -19.34 16.77
N GLU A 513 5.24 -20.51 17.23
CA GLU A 513 5.17 -21.73 16.40
C GLU A 513 4.36 -21.55 15.12
N GLN A 514 3.28 -20.77 15.15
CA GLN A 514 2.50 -20.46 13.95
C GLN A 514 3.29 -19.64 12.93
N HIS A 515 4.11 -18.69 13.38
CA HIS A 515 4.94 -17.86 12.50
C HIS A 515 6.14 -18.62 11.97
N ARG A 516 6.71 -19.54 12.76
CA ARG A 516 7.80 -20.42 12.34
C ARG A 516 7.41 -21.29 11.14
N ARG A 517 6.14 -21.70 11.03
CA ARG A 517 5.61 -22.42 9.84
C ARG A 517 5.50 -21.56 8.58
N ARG A 518 5.59 -20.25 8.71
CA ARG A 518 5.52 -19.26 7.61
C ARG A 518 6.90 -18.79 7.16
N VAL A 519 7.96 -19.46 7.62
CA VAL A 519 9.36 -19.17 7.32
C VAL A 519 10.02 -20.44 6.79
N ASP A 520 10.87 -20.32 5.78
CA ASP A 520 11.71 -21.43 5.30
C ASP A 520 12.87 -21.65 6.28
N LEU A 521 12.96 -22.85 6.86
CA LEU A 521 13.97 -23.18 7.88
C LEU A 521 15.40 -23.33 7.31
N ASN A 522 15.56 -23.47 5.99
CA ASN A 522 16.89 -23.54 5.36
C ASN A 522 17.53 -22.16 5.25
N THR A 523 16.70 -21.14 4.99
CA THR A 523 17.15 -19.77 4.71
C THR A 523 16.82 -18.80 5.84
N ASN A 524 15.91 -19.18 6.75
CA ASN A 524 15.32 -18.36 7.81
C ASN A 524 14.60 -17.11 7.30
N GLU A 525 14.10 -17.14 6.06
CA GLU A 525 13.34 -16.05 5.45
C GLU A 525 11.85 -16.42 5.32
N PRO A 526 10.93 -15.45 5.28
CA PRO A 526 9.52 -15.73 5.01
C PRO A 526 9.33 -16.64 3.80
N LEU A 527 8.28 -17.46 3.80
CA LEU A 527 7.95 -18.28 2.62
C LEU A 527 7.65 -17.41 1.40
N PHE A 528 7.00 -16.27 1.63
CA PHE A 528 6.73 -15.29 0.59
C PHE A 528 6.59 -13.88 1.14
N THR A 529 6.89 -12.92 0.26
CA THR A 529 6.51 -11.52 0.42
C THR A 529 5.81 -10.98 -0.83
N ASN A 530 5.93 -11.70 -1.96
CA ASN A 530 5.19 -11.49 -3.19
C ASN A 530 4.36 -12.74 -3.51
N CYS A 531 3.09 -12.55 -3.87
CA CYS A 531 2.19 -13.67 -4.15
C CYS A 531 1.20 -13.33 -5.27
N THR A 532 1.56 -13.63 -6.51
CA THR A 532 0.68 -13.55 -7.69
C THR A 532 0.12 -14.93 -8.06
N ARG A 533 -0.75 -15.01 -9.07
CA ARG A 533 -1.24 -16.32 -9.56
C ARG A 533 -0.08 -17.26 -9.94
N ASP A 534 0.91 -16.74 -10.65
CA ASP A 534 1.95 -17.54 -11.32
C ASP A 534 3.29 -17.56 -10.55
N PHE A 535 3.43 -16.74 -9.51
CA PHE A 535 4.65 -16.66 -8.71
C PHE A 535 4.35 -16.46 -7.23
N ILE A 536 5.09 -17.18 -6.40
CA ILE A 536 5.15 -16.99 -4.95
C ILE A 536 6.60 -17.06 -4.50
N GLY A 537 7.01 -16.11 -3.67
CA GLY A 537 8.36 -16.08 -3.13
C GLY A 537 8.67 -14.81 -2.35
N THR A 538 9.83 -14.82 -1.70
CA THR A 538 10.32 -13.70 -0.90
C THR A 538 11.27 -12.87 -1.73
N HIS A 539 10.92 -11.59 -1.90
CA HIS A 539 11.73 -10.57 -2.58
C HIS A 539 12.00 -9.36 -1.70
N ASP A 540 11.18 -9.15 -0.68
CA ASP A 540 11.22 -7.99 0.20
C ASP A 540 11.94 -8.34 1.50
N TYR A 541 12.81 -7.45 1.94
CA TYR A 541 13.62 -7.68 3.13
C TYR A 541 13.77 -6.42 3.96
N ILE A 542 13.96 -6.61 5.27
CA ILE A 542 14.46 -5.60 6.21
C ILE A 542 15.71 -6.19 6.86
N PHE A 543 16.89 -5.81 6.38
CA PHE A 543 18.16 -6.15 7.02
C PHE A 543 18.58 -5.07 8.00
N TYR A 544 19.26 -5.44 9.07
CA TYR A 544 19.77 -4.50 10.07
C TYR A 544 21.15 -4.91 10.57
N THR A 545 21.93 -3.95 11.08
CA THR A 545 23.23 -4.23 11.70
C THR A 545 23.05 -4.78 13.12
N ALA A 546 23.29 -6.08 13.28
CA ALA A 546 22.96 -6.84 14.50
C ALA A 546 23.90 -6.58 15.70
N ASP A 547 24.99 -5.85 15.50
CA ASP A 547 25.90 -5.37 16.55
C ASP A 547 25.45 -4.06 17.20
N THR A 548 24.47 -3.39 16.59
CA THR A 548 24.03 -2.03 16.97
C THR A 548 22.51 -1.91 17.16
N LEU A 549 21.73 -2.82 16.59
CA LEU A 549 20.28 -2.87 16.71
C LEU A 549 19.83 -4.26 17.17
N THR A 550 18.69 -4.29 17.85
CA THR A 550 17.96 -5.51 18.23
C THR A 550 16.53 -5.41 17.72
N VAL A 551 15.96 -6.52 17.27
CA VAL A 551 14.55 -6.60 16.85
C VAL A 551 13.71 -6.95 18.07
N GLU A 552 12.70 -6.14 18.38
CA GLU A 552 11.79 -6.35 19.50
C GLU A 552 10.50 -7.06 19.05
N SER A 553 9.95 -6.62 17.91
CA SER A 553 8.67 -7.11 17.39
C SER A 553 8.66 -7.15 15.85
N LEU A 554 7.87 -8.04 15.26
CA LEU A 554 7.70 -8.20 13.82
C LEU A 554 6.23 -8.27 13.42
N LEU A 555 5.86 -7.68 12.29
CA LEU A 555 4.50 -7.75 11.79
C LEU A 555 4.22 -9.16 11.29
N GLU A 556 3.10 -9.72 11.74
CA GLU A 556 2.73 -11.12 11.50
C GLU A 556 2.79 -11.48 10.02
N LEU A 557 3.43 -12.59 9.67
CA LEU A 557 3.40 -13.15 8.32
C LEU A 557 2.01 -13.69 8.00
N LEU A 558 1.59 -13.63 6.73
CA LEU A 558 0.33 -14.21 6.27
C LEU A 558 0.52 -15.69 5.91
N ASP A 559 -0.53 -16.50 6.02
CA ASP A 559 -0.54 -17.85 5.46
C ASP A 559 -1.00 -17.85 4.00
N GLU A 560 -0.36 -18.68 3.20
CA GLU A 560 -0.66 -18.80 1.77
C GLU A 560 -2.10 -19.28 1.54
N ASP A 561 -2.54 -20.32 2.27
CA ASP A 561 -3.88 -20.90 2.12
C ASP A 561 -4.99 -19.87 2.36
N GLY A 562 -4.84 -19.03 3.38
CA GLY A 562 -5.76 -17.94 3.67
C GLY A 562 -5.73 -16.83 2.62
N LEU A 563 -4.54 -16.51 2.09
CA LEU A 563 -4.36 -15.46 1.08
C LEU A 563 -4.87 -15.87 -0.31
N ARG A 564 -4.66 -17.14 -0.69
CA ARG A 564 -5.04 -17.72 -1.99
C ARG A 564 -6.42 -18.36 -2.01
N LYS A 565 -7.17 -18.30 -0.90
CA LYS A 565 -8.46 -18.99 -0.75
C LYS A 565 -9.44 -18.72 -1.91
N ASP A 566 -9.46 -17.48 -2.41
CA ASP A 566 -10.32 -17.09 -3.54
C ASP A 566 -9.52 -16.71 -4.81
N THR A 567 -8.30 -16.13 -4.70
CA THR A 567 -7.43 -15.77 -5.84
C THR A 567 -5.92 -15.73 -5.47
N ALA A 568 -5.26 -14.59 -5.67
CA ALA A 568 -3.87 -14.24 -5.39
C ALA A 568 -3.81 -12.71 -5.17
N LEU A 569 -2.62 -12.12 -5.00
CA LEU A 569 -2.45 -10.67 -4.85
C LEU A 569 -2.10 -9.97 -6.18
N PRO A 570 -2.59 -8.75 -6.42
CA PRO A 570 -3.53 -7.97 -5.61
C PRO A 570 -4.94 -8.58 -5.64
N SER A 571 -5.77 -8.16 -4.69
CA SER A 571 -7.14 -8.63 -4.53
C SER A 571 -8.04 -7.48 -4.05
N PRO A 572 -9.37 -7.68 -3.97
CA PRO A 572 -10.26 -6.72 -3.33
C PRO A 572 -9.82 -6.26 -1.93
N GLU A 573 -9.16 -7.13 -1.16
CA GLU A 573 -8.70 -6.83 0.20
C GLU A 573 -7.27 -6.26 0.23
N TRP A 574 -6.43 -6.57 -0.77
CA TRP A 574 -5.00 -6.27 -0.77
C TRP A 574 -4.59 -5.53 -2.05
N SER A 575 -4.06 -4.32 -1.89
CA SER A 575 -3.86 -3.37 -3.01
C SER A 575 -2.49 -3.45 -3.69
N SER A 576 -1.64 -4.40 -3.31
CA SER A 576 -0.36 -4.73 -3.93
C SER A 576 -0.25 -6.24 -4.12
N ASN A 577 0.60 -6.68 -5.06
CA ASN A 577 1.04 -8.06 -5.18
C ASN A 577 2.08 -8.46 -4.11
N HIS A 578 2.59 -7.49 -3.35
CA HIS A 578 3.46 -7.69 -2.19
C HIS A 578 2.69 -7.51 -0.88
N ILE A 579 3.25 -8.05 0.20
CA ILE A 579 2.82 -7.79 1.58
C ILE A 579 3.79 -6.82 2.27
N ALA A 580 3.25 -5.96 3.12
CA ALA A 580 4.06 -5.07 3.94
C ALA A 580 4.93 -5.87 4.95
N LEU A 581 6.18 -5.45 5.14
CA LEU A 581 7.04 -5.89 6.22
C LEU A 581 7.20 -4.76 7.23
N LEU A 582 7.09 -5.06 8.52
CA LEU A 582 7.26 -4.06 9.58
C LEU A 582 7.99 -4.69 10.75
N ALA A 583 9.02 -4.00 11.24
CA ALA A 583 9.82 -4.43 12.37
C ALA A 583 9.99 -3.29 13.37
N GLU A 584 9.92 -3.62 14.65
CA GLU A 584 10.29 -2.75 15.76
C GLU A 584 11.73 -3.06 16.17
N PHE A 585 12.55 -2.02 16.27
CA PHE A 585 13.96 -2.10 16.64
C PHE A 585 14.25 -1.29 17.90
N ARG A 586 15.26 -1.71 18.65
CA ARG A 586 15.88 -0.93 19.73
C ARG A 586 17.38 -0.81 19.46
N CYS A 587 17.93 0.39 19.65
CA CYS A 587 19.38 0.59 19.60
C CYS A 587 20.05 -0.04 20.82
N MET A 588 21.12 -0.79 20.59
CA MET A 588 21.91 -1.37 21.67
C MET A 588 22.78 -0.31 22.35
N PRO A 589 22.92 -0.35 23.69
CA PRO A 589 23.87 0.49 24.40
C PRO A 589 25.28 0.17 23.90
N ARG A 590 26.03 1.18 23.46
CA ARG A 590 27.43 0.96 23.10
C ARG A 590 28.20 0.63 24.38
N PRO A 591 28.99 -0.45 24.43
CA PRO A 591 29.96 -0.61 25.51
C PRO A 591 30.90 0.61 25.45
N ARG A 592 31.08 1.29 26.59
CA ARG A 592 32.07 2.37 26.72
C ARG A 592 33.43 1.76 26.36
N ARG A 593 33.98 2.13 25.19
CA ARG A 593 35.36 1.79 24.81
C ARG A 593 36.34 2.62 25.62
#